data_AF-A0A7C3UEP2-F1
#
_entry.id   AF-A0A7C3UEP2-F1
#
_cell.length_a   1.000
_cell.length_b   1.000
_cell.length_c   1.000
_cell.angle_alpha   90.00
_cell.angle_beta   90.00
_cell.angle_gamma   90.00
#
_symmetry.space_group_name_H-M   'P 1'
#
loop_
_entity.id
_entity.type
_entity.pdbx_description
1 polymer ?
#
loop_
_entity_poly.entity_id
_entity_poly.type
_entity_poly.pdbx_seq_one_letter_code
_entity_poly.pdbx_strand_id
1 'polypeptide(L)'
;RDAYYLKEAHEFWKKAGNMERAAECLERYAEEEPWFWENVAKMYEELGNRDKASEAWQKALEYYLSEVQEEGVFWEDVGKIYEKLGEKDKARESFRKFLDYCLKEAEEDGMWWKHVAETYEILGEKEKAEDAWKRYEEYRKKFVA
;
A
#
# COMPACT_ATOMS: atom_id res chain seq x y z
N ARG A 1 -12.75 22.02 -10.93
CA ARG A 1 -12.86 21.99 -12.42
C ARG A 1 -11.52 21.58 -13.04
N ASP A 2 -10.39 21.83 -12.37
CA ASP A 2 -9.05 21.59 -12.89
C ASP A 2 -8.59 20.12 -12.73
N ALA A 3 -8.93 19.45 -11.61
CA ALA A 3 -8.70 18.02 -11.39
C ALA A 3 -9.14 17.09 -12.55
N TYR A 4 -10.35 17.31 -13.09
CA TYR A 4 -10.89 16.49 -14.19
C TYR A 4 -10.00 16.57 -15.44
N TYR A 5 -9.52 17.77 -15.78
CA TYR A 5 -8.63 17.97 -16.92
C TYR A 5 -7.24 17.37 -16.69
N LEU A 6 -6.75 17.37 -15.45
CA LEU A 6 -5.46 16.75 -15.12
C LEU A 6 -5.50 15.22 -15.28
N LYS A 7 -6.61 14.58 -14.90
CA LYS A 7 -6.81 13.14 -15.11
C LYS A 7 -6.89 12.77 -16.59
N GLU A 8 -7.64 13.54 -17.39
CA GLU A 8 -7.70 13.33 -18.84
C GLU A 8 -6.33 13.56 -19.51
N ALA A 9 -5.60 14.60 -19.08
CA ALA A 9 -4.27 14.90 -19.59
C ALA A 9 -3.27 13.79 -19.23
N HIS A 10 -3.31 13.24 -18.01
CA HIS A 10 -2.51 12.08 -17.60
C HIS A 10 -2.73 10.90 -18.57
N GLU A 11 -3.99 10.52 -18.80
CA GLU A 11 -4.34 9.40 -19.68
C GLU A 11 -3.92 9.64 -21.13
N PHE A 12 -4.06 10.87 -21.63
CA PHE A 12 -3.59 11.26 -22.95
C PHE A 12 -2.08 11.06 -23.09
N TRP A 13 -1.28 11.58 -22.16
CA TRP A 13 0.18 11.47 -22.20
C TRP A 13 0.66 10.03 -22.05
N LYS A 14 0.02 9.25 -21.18
CA LYS A 14 0.31 7.83 -21.00
C LYS A 14 0.08 7.05 -22.30
N LYS A 15 -1.03 7.28 -23.00
CA LYS A 15 -1.32 6.67 -24.31
C LYS A 15 -0.36 7.13 -25.41
N ALA A 16 0.12 8.37 -25.33
CA ALA A 16 1.13 8.89 -26.24
C ALA A 16 2.56 8.37 -25.92
N GLY A 17 2.73 7.58 -24.86
CA GLY A 17 4.02 7.06 -24.42
C GLY A 17 4.91 8.09 -23.72
N ASN A 18 4.39 9.28 -23.42
CA ASN A 18 5.12 10.32 -22.69
C ASN A 18 4.87 10.17 -21.19
N MET A 19 5.59 9.24 -20.57
CA MET A 19 5.42 8.90 -19.16
C MET A 19 5.81 10.05 -18.22
N GLU A 20 6.77 10.91 -18.60
CA GLU A 20 7.15 12.09 -17.81
C GLU A 20 5.99 13.07 -17.67
N ARG A 21 5.36 13.47 -18.79
CA ARG A 21 4.19 14.37 -18.74
C ARG A 21 2.99 13.74 -18.08
N ALA A 22 2.82 12.42 -18.23
CA ALA A 22 1.78 11.69 -17.54
C ALA A 22 1.99 11.75 -16.01
N ALA A 23 3.23 11.59 -15.53
CA ALA A 23 3.58 11.69 -14.12
C ALA A 23 3.35 13.11 -13.58
N GLU A 24 3.76 14.15 -14.30
CA GLU A 24 3.53 15.55 -13.90
C GLU A 24 2.04 15.90 -13.79
N CYS A 25 1.21 15.39 -14.72
CA CYS A 25 -0.23 15.59 -14.65
C CYS A 25 -0.85 14.88 -13.44
N LEU A 26 -0.38 13.67 -13.13
CA LEU A 26 -0.85 12.90 -11.99
C LEU A 26 -0.40 13.51 -10.66
N GLU A 27 0.84 14.00 -10.58
CA GLU A 27 1.39 14.71 -9.43
C GLU A 27 0.52 15.91 -9.07
N ARG A 28 0.17 16.74 -10.06
CA ARG A 28 -0.72 17.88 -9.85
C ARG A 28 -2.13 17.48 -9.45
N TYR A 29 -2.61 16.33 -9.94
CA TYR A 29 -3.92 15.82 -9.57
C TYR A 29 -3.95 15.29 -8.14
N ALA A 30 -2.85 14.68 -7.68
CA ALA A 30 -2.71 14.13 -6.33
C ALA A 30 -2.71 15.21 -5.23
N GLU A 31 -2.43 16.48 -5.55
CA GLU A 31 -2.63 17.60 -4.62
C GLU A 31 -4.10 17.79 -4.22
N GLU A 32 -5.04 17.50 -5.13
CA GLU A 32 -6.49 17.55 -4.85
C GLU A 32 -7.02 16.20 -4.34
N GLU A 33 -6.43 15.09 -4.78
CA GLU A 33 -6.87 13.73 -4.49
C GLU A 33 -5.70 12.88 -3.94
N PRO A 34 -5.39 12.99 -2.63
CA PRO A 34 -4.13 12.49 -2.06
C PRO A 34 -3.88 10.99 -2.19
N TRP A 35 -4.92 10.17 -2.35
CA TRP A 35 -4.74 8.72 -2.58
C TRP A 35 -3.98 8.40 -3.87
N PHE A 36 -3.83 9.36 -4.80
CA PHE A 36 -3.02 9.18 -5.99
C PHE A 36 -1.51 9.32 -5.76
N TRP A 37 -1.04 9.80 -4.60
CA TRP A 37 0.39 9.98 -4.34
C TRP A 37 1.19 8.69 -4.45
N GLU A 38 0.62 7.53 -4.07
CA GLU A 38 1.26 6.24 -4.29
C GLU A 38 1.50 5.96 -5.78
N ASN A 39 0.52 6.27 -6.63
CA ASN A 39 0.64 6.06 -8.08
C ASN A 39 1.68 7.02 -8.68
N VAL A 40 1.74 8.26 -8.22
CA VAL A 40 2.76 9.24 -8.62
C VAL A 40 4.16 8.71 -8.26
N ALA A 41 4.33 8.19 -7.04
CA ALA A 41 5.60 7.66 -6.59
C ALA A 41 6.06 6.47 -7.44
N LYS A 42 5.18 5.50 -7.69
CA LYS A 42 5.46 4.35 -8.58
C LYS A 42 5.85 4.79 -9.99
N MET A 43 5.16 5.77 -10.56
CA MET A 43 5.51 6.30 -11.89
C MET A 43 6.89 6.94 -11.92
N TYR A 44 7.26 7.72 -10.89
CA TYR A 44 8.60 8.29 -10.82
C TYR A 44 9.68 7.24 -10.55
N GLU A 45 9.39 6.16 -9.82
CA GLU A 45 10.28 4.99 -9.72
C GLU A 45 10.53 4.35 -11.09
N GLU A 46 9.46 4.12 -11.88
CA GLU A 46 9.54 3.54 -13.23
C GLU A 46 10.34 4.44 -14.20
N LEU A 47 10.23 5.76 -14.04
CA LEU A 47 11.01 6.75 -14.79
C LEU A 47 12.47 6.87 -14.30
N GLY A 48 12.82 6.22 -13.19
CA GLY A 48 14.14 6.33 -12.56
C GLY A 48 14.41 7.65 -11.85
N ASN A 49 13.39 8.51 -11.68
CA ASN A 49 13.50 9.77 -10.97
C ASN A 49 13.33 9.54 -9.46
N ARG A 50 14.43 9.17 -8.80
CA ARG A 50 14.45 8.80 -7.39
C ARG A 50 14.03 9.94 -6.45
N ASP A 51 14.41 11.18 -6.77
CA ASP A 51 14.12 12.33 -5.91
C ASP A 51 12.61 12.60 -5.87
N LYS A 52 11.97 12.70 -7.04
CA LYS A 52 10.52 12.87 -7.13
C LYS A 52 9.74 11.66 -6.60
N ALA A 53 10.25 10.44 -6.80
CA ALA A 53 9.63 9.24 -6.24
C ALA A 53 9.63 9.29 -4.70
N SER A 54 10.76 9.69 -4.09
CA SER A 54 10.88 9.84 -2.64
C SER A 54 9.92 10.90 -2.09
N GLU A 55 9.83 12.06 -2.73
CA GLU A 55 8.89 13.13 -2.36
C GLU A 55 7.43 12.66 -2.44
N ALA A 56 7.06 11.97 -3.53
CA ALA A 56 5.72 11.42 -3.70
C ALA A 56 5.41 10.31 -2.67
N TRP A 57 6.40 9.47 -2.32
CA TRP A 57 6.24 8.49 -1.25
C TRP A 57 6.02 9.14 0.12
N GLN A 58 6.67 10.26 0.40
CA GLN A 58 6.43 11.02 1.64
C GLN A 58 4.99 11.56 1.70
N LYS A 59 4.48 12.11 0.59
CA LYS A 59 3.07 12.56 0.54
C LYS A 59 2.07 11.41 0.62
N ALA A 60 2.37 10.28 0.01
CA ALA A 60 1.56 9.07 0.16
C ALA A 60 1.53 8.61 1.63
N LEU A 61 2.68 8.64 2.30
CA LEU A 61 2.80 8.30 3.71
C LEU A 61 1.93 9.23 4.59
N GLU A 62 1.96 10.54 4.33
CA GLU A 62 1.11 11.50 5.04
C GLU A 62 -0.38 11.16 4.91
N TYR A 63 -0.84 10.82 3.70
CA TYR A 63 -2.20 10.37 3.46
C TYR A 63 -2.52 9.09 4.24
N TYR A 64 -1.75 8.01 4.10
CA TYR A 64 -2.07 6.77 4.81
C TYR A 64 -1.97 6.91 6.33
N LEU A 65 -1.10 7.77 6.86
CA LEU A 65 -1.05 8.05 8.30
C LEU A 65 -2.31 8.77 8.83
N SER A 66 -3.04 9.52 7.99
CA SER A 66 -4.37 10.03 8.36
C SER A 66 -5.42 8.92 8.31
N GLU A 67 -5.43 8.11 7.25
CA GLU A 67 -6.45 7.07 7.06
C GLU A 67 -6.38 5.97 8.15
N VAL A 68 -5.18 5.61 8.61
CA VAL A 68 -5.03 4.59 9.69
C VAL A 68 -5.65 4.98 11.02
N GLN A 69 -6.00 6.26 11.21
CA GLN A 69 -6.74 6.70 12.41
C GLN A 69 -8.20 6.22 12.38
N GLU A 70 -8.76 6.03 11.19
CA GLU A 70 -10.14 5.58 10.99
C GLU A 70 -10.17 4.08 10.64
N GLU A 71 -9.27 3.62 9.77
CA GLU A 71 -9.27 2.26 9.25
C GLU A 71 -7.89 1.59 9.36
N GLY A 72 -7.77 0.66 10.31
CA GLY A 72 -6.50 0.00 10.63
C GLY A 72 -5.90 -0.85 9.51
N VAL A 73 -6.67 -1.18 8.47
CA VAL A 73 -6.18 -1.95 7.31
C VAL A 73 -5.03 -1.23 6.59
N PHE A 74 -5.03 0.10 6.59
CA PHE A 74 -4.02 0.91 5.91
C PHE A 74 -2.63 0.85 6.56
N TRP A 75 -2.48 0.22 7.73
CA TRP A 75 -1.16 0.01 8.32
C TRP A 75 -0.24 -0.84 7.43
N GLU A 76 -0.81 -1.66 6.53
CA GLU A 76 -0.03 -2.39 5.51
C GLU A 76 0.66 -1.42 4.54
N ASP A 77 -0.07 -0.44 4.02
CA ASP A 77 0.44 0.55 3.07
C ASP A 77 1.48 1.45 3.74
N VAL A 78 1.22 1.91 4.97
CA VAL A 78 2.21 2.64 5.78
C VAL A 78 3.51 1.84 5.93
N GLY A 79 3.40 0.54 6.22
CA GLY A 79 4.56 -0.36 6.32
C GLY A 79 5.37 -0.44 5.03
N LYS A 80 4.69 -0.70 3.90
CA LYS A 80 5.32 -0.77 2.56
C LYS A 80 5.99 0.54 2.17
N ILE A 81 5.37 1.68 2.46
CA ILE A 81 5.94 2.99 2.13
C ILE A 81 7.18 3.28 2.97
N TYR A 82 7.17 2.94 4.26
CA TYR A 82 8.39 3.05 5.07
C TYR A 82 9.53 2.16 4.53
N GLU A 83 9.25 0.96 4.02
CA GLU A 83 10.28 0.14 3.35
C GLU A 83 10.84 0.83 2.12
N LYS A 84 9.97 1.42 1.29
CA LYS A 84 10.37 2.19 0.09
C LYS A 84 11.25 3.39 0.44
N LEU A 85 10.97 4.06 1.55
CA LEU A 85 11.76 5.17 2.08
C LEU A 85 13.01 4.71 2.85
N GLY A 86 13.21 3.41 3.05
CA GLY A 86 14.37 2.84 3.77
C GLY A 86 14.26 2.89 5.30
N GLU A 87 13.10 3.27 5.84
CA GLU A 87 12.80 3.44 7.27
C GLU A 87 12.38 2.09 7.90
N LYS A 88 13.31 1.13 7.93
CA LYS A 88 13.03 -0.28 8.28
C LYS A 88 12.36 -0.48 9.64
N ASP A 89 12.76 0.28 10.66
CA ASP A 89 12.20 0.13 12.00
C ASP A 89 10.72 0.58 12.06
N LYS A 90 10.39 1.68 11.36
CA LYS A 90 9.02 2.18 11.26
C LYS A 90 8.15 1.28 10.38
N ALA A 91 8.72 0.71 9.31
CA ALA A 91 8.04 -0.31 8.52
C ALA A 91 7.66 -1.50 9.39
N ARG A 92 8.61 -2.03 10.16
CA ARG A 92 8.38 -3.15 11.07
C ARG A 92 7.31 -2.84 12.13
N GLU A 93 7.32 -1.64 12.70
CA GLU A 93 6.27 -1.22 13.65
C GLU A 93 4.88 -1.16 12.98
N SER A 94 4.81 -0.63 11.75
CA SER A 94 3.56 -0.52 11.00
C SER A 94 3.00 -1.88 10.64
N PHE A 95 3.83 -2.83 10.21
CA PHE A 95 3.41 -4.22 9.97
C PHE A 95 2.94 -4.93 11.24
N ARG A 96 3.49 -4.59 12.42
CA ARG A 96 2.95 -5.12 13.68
C ARG A 96 1.54 -4.60 13.97
N LYS A 97 1.27 -3.32 13.70
CA LYS A 97 -0.08 -2.75 13.84
C LYS A 97 -1.06 -3.37 12.85
N PHE A 98 -0.61 -3.59 11.61
CA PHE A 98 -1.41 -4.30 10.61
C PHE A 98 -1.69 -5.75 11.02
N LEU A 99 -0.69 -6.47 11.55
CA LEU A 99 -0.88 -7.81 12.09
C LEU A 99 -1.94 -7.86 13.19
N ASP A 100 -1.89 -6.92 14.14
CA ASP A 100 -2.88 -6.83 15.23
C ASP A 100 -4.30 -6.58 14.69
N TYR A 101 -4.43 -5.83 13.59
CA TYR A 101 -5.70 -5.65 12.89
C TYR A 101 -6.16 -6.97 12.23
N CYS A 102 -5.33 -7.60 11.41
CA CYS A 102 -5.67 -8.85 10.73
C CYS A 102 -6.01 -10.00 11.69
N LEU A 103 -5.35 -10.07 12.85
CA LEU A 103 -5.66 -11.08 13.87
C LEU A 103 -7.08 -10.93 14.41
N LYS A 104 -7.57 -9.70 14.60
CA LYS A 104 -8.95 -9.44 15.04
C LYS A 104 -9.94 -9.82 13.95
N GLU A 105 -9.71 -9.38 12.72
CA GLU A 105 -10.57 -9.72 11.58
C GLU A 105 -10.64 -11.24 11.34
N ALA A 106 -9.53 -11.95 11.56
CA ALA A 106 -9.45 -13.40 11.40
C ALA A 106 -10.26 -14.20 12.44
N GLU A 107 -10.70 -13.57 13.53
CA GLU A 107 -11.67 -14.17 14.47
C GLU A 107 -13.08 -14.23 13.88
N GLU A 108 -13.43 -13.27 13.01
CA GLU A 108 -14.76 -13.16 12.39
C GLU A 108 -14.80 -13.79 10.99
N ASP A 109 -13.80 -13.51 10.15
CA ASP A 109 -13.65 -14.09 8.81
C ASP A 109 -12.26 -14.71 8.62
N GLY A 110 -12.23 -16.04 8.58
CA GLY A 110 -10.99 -16.80 8.45
C GLY A 110 -10.23 -16.57 7.13
N MET A 111 -10.78 -15.85 6.15
CA MET A 111 -10.02 -15.37 5.00
C MET A 111 -8.83 -14.49 5.41
N TRP A 112 -8.96 -13.74 6.50
CA TRP A 112 -7.90 -12.86 7.01
C TRP A 112 -6.67 -13.60 7.53
N TRP A 113 -6.76 -14.92 7.80
CA TRP A 113 -5.57 -15.72 8.16
C TRP A 113 -4.49 -15.69 7.07
N LYS A 114 -4.86 -15.42 5.81
CA LYS A 114 -3.89 -15.17 4.74
C LYS A 114 -3.01 -13.95 5.03
N HIS A 115 -3.63 -12.81 5.35
CA HIS A 115 -2.91 -11.57 5.65
C HIS A 115 -2.09 -11.68 6.93
N VAL A 116 -2.59 -12.40 7.94
CA VAL A 116 -1.82 -12.73 9.14
C VAL A 116 -0.55 -13.51 8.79
N ALA A 117 -0.65 -14.52 7.92
CA ALA A 117 0.47 -15.34 7.52
C ALA A 117 1.53 -14.53 6.74
N GLU A 118 1.11 -13.78 5.73
CA GLU A 118 1.97 -12.90 4.93
C GLU A 118 2.67 -11.86 5.81
N THR A 119 1.97 -11.28 6.80
CA THR A 119 2.56 -10.28 7.70
C THR A 119 3.58 -10.90 8.66
N TYR A 120 3.34 -12.12 9.15
CA TYR A 120 4.35 -12.85 9.93
C TYR A 120 5.60 -13.16 9.10
N GLU A 121 5.48 -13.48 7.81
CA GLU A 121 6.63 -13.67 6.93
C GLU A 121 7.45 -12.39 6.79
N ILE A 122 6.79 -11.24 6.58
CA ILE A 122 7.44 -9.92 6.53
C ILE A 122 8.18 -9.63 7.84
N LEU A 123 7.58 -9.96 8.98
CA LEU A 123 8.19 -9.76 10.31
C LEU A 123 9.28 -10.80 10.67
N GLY A 124 9.47 -11.82 9.83
CA GLY A 124 10.43 -12.91 10.02
C GLY A 124 9.98 -14.00 11.01
N GLU A 125 8.71 -14.04 11.39
CA GLU A 125 8.14 -14.95 12.38
C GLU A 125 7.63 -16.24 11.72
N LYS A 126 8.54 -17.00 11.12
CA LYS A 126 8.25 -18.15 10.23
C LYS A 126 7.30 -19.20 10.83
N GLU A 127 7.52 -19.63 12.07
CA GLU A 127 6.68 -20.65 12.72
C GLU A 127 5.22 -20.18 12.84
N LYS A 128 5.01 -18.90 13.18
CA LYS A 128 3.67 -18.32 13.26
C LYS A 128 3.03 -18.13 11.88
N ALA A 129 3.82 -17.79 10.87
CA ALA A 129 3.34 -17.74 9.49
C ALA A 129 2.83 -19.11 9.02
N GLU A 130 3.58 -20.18 9.28
CA GLU A 130 3.17 -21.55 8.94
C GLU A 130 1.86 -21.95 9.62
N ASP A 131 1.69 -21.60 10.91
CA ASP A 131 0.45 -21.88 11.63
C ASP A 131 -0.74 -21.05 11.12
N ALA A 132 -0.52 -19.78 10.76
CA ALA A 132 -1.55 -18.95 10.14
C ALA A 132 -1.97 -19.48 8.75
N TRP A 133 -1.02 -19.94 7.93
CA TRP A 133 -1.31 -20.58 6.65
C TRP A 133 -2.16 -21.84 6.81
N LYS A 134 -1.88 -22.69 7.82
CA LYS A 134 -2.72 -23.86 8.11
C LYS A 134 -4.16 -23.45 8.42
N ARG A 135 -4.36 -22.42 9.25
CA ARG A 135 -5.70 -21.90 9.58
C ARG A 135 -6.44 -21.39 8.36
N TYR A 136 -5.77 -20.63 7.49
CA TYR A 136 -6.33 -20.15 6.23
C TYR A 136 -6.76 -21.32 5.32
N GLU A 137 -5.91 -22.33 5.17
CA GLU A 137 -6.21 -23.51 4.34
C GLU A 137 -7.36 -24.37 4.90
N GLU A 138 -7.42 -24.54 6.22
CA GLU A 138 -8.54 -25.21 6.89
C GLU A 138 -9.85 -24.46 6.68
N TYR A 139 -9.84 -23.13 6.79
CA TYR A 139 -11.01 -22.30 6.54
C TYR A 139 -11.46 -22.43 5.09
N ARG A 140 -10.55 -22.22 4.12
CA ARG A 140 -10.85 -22.29 2.68
C ARG A 140 -11.48 -23.63 2.29
N LYS A 141 -11.00 -24.74 2.84
CA LYS A 141 -11.56 -26.09 2.58
C LYS A 141 -13.02 -26.24 3.04
N LYS A 142 -13.46 -25.51 4.07
CA LYS A 142 -14.85 -25.57 4.57
C LYS A 142 -15.85 -24.88 3.64
N PHE A 143 -15.40 -23.95 2.79
CA PHE A 143 -16.25 -23.17 1.88
C PHE A 143 -16.11 -23.57 0.40
N VAL A 144 -15.20 -24.49 0.09
CA VAL A 144 -15.00 -25.06 -1.25
C VAL A 144 -15.65 -26.47 -1.37
N ALA A 145 -16.23 -26.98 -0.29
CA ALA A 145 -17.00 -28.24 -0.26
C ALA A 145 -18.50 -27.98 -0.40
#